data_AF-A0A660TVC6-F1
#
_entry.id   AF-A0A660TVC6-F1
#
_cell.length_a   1.000
_cell.length_b   1.000
_cell.length_c   1.000
_cell.angle_alpha   90.00
_cell.angle_beta   90.00
_cell.angle_gamma   90.00
#
_symmetry.space_group_name_H-M   'P 1'
#
loop_
_entity.id
_entity.type
_entity.pdbx_description
1 polymer ?
#
loop_
_entity_poly.entity_id
_entity_poly.type
_entity_poly.pdbx_seq_one_letter_code
_entity_poly.pdbx_strand_id
1 'polypeptide(L)'
;MRVLRVDKNSKQKVIIGIVIVIAAVLAASAVLVYLGYFEKEEHVEKTTIPKEIDDRVSPLENQGLILEINRVRNRGLLDKLMTPGISWREKPTFYFIITIDDEEFDSSTEQVLFTGWDSISQEDKVVHDTPEEQAKSNVKIVLMERVKRGLLGRKYTDIERDTIQLTYDYRTGRWTGDDFFDDNDGYGHYVGEYFEVWFNVYQTDYDHDYIPYWTEVNVLGTDPMVDDSKSDPDNDGIPTTWEWKWGYDPFVWNNHAQLDPDIDGIYNTQEYQMAEWFANPFRQDI
;
A
#
# COMPACT_ATOMS: atom_id res chain seq x y z
N MET A 1 69.94 -19.90 -56.00
CA MET A 1 68.63 -20.02 -55.33
C MET A 1 68.86 -20.22 -53.84
N ARG A 2 68.53 -19.25 -52.98
CA ARG A 2 68.50 -19.41 -51.51
C ARG A 2 67.20 -18.78 -51.01
N VAL A 3 66.33 -19.58 -50.42
CA VAL A 3 65.04 -19.14 -49.85
C VAL A 3 65.28 -18.78 -48.38
N LEU A 4 65.01 -17.53 -48.01
CA LEU A 4 65.06 -17.06 -46.63
C LEU A 4 63.79 -17.50 -45.89
N ARG A 5 63.96 -18.33 -44.86
CA ARG A 5 62.89 -18.82 -43.99
C ARG A 5 62.66 -17.76 -42.90
N VAL A 6 61.55 -17.02 -42.97
CA VAL A 6 61.17 -16.04 -41.94
C VAL A 6 60.68 -16.80 -40.70
N ASP A 7 61.28 -16.49 -39.55
CA ASP A 7 61.07 -17.17 -38.28
C ASP A 7 59.70 -16.80 -37.67
N LYS A 8 58.78 -17.78 -37.64
CA LYS A 8 57.38 -17.63 -37.23
C LYS A 8 57.23 -17.27 -35.74
N ASN A 9 58.22 -17.62 -34.91
CA ASN A 9 58.23 -17.36 -33.47
C ASN A 9 58.44 -15.88 -33.12
N SER A 10 59.15 -15.12 -33.96
CA SER A 10 59.39 -13.69 -33.73
C SER A 10 58.09 -12.88 -33.85
N LYS A 11 57.30 -13.15 -34.89
CA LYS A 11 56.02 -12.45 -35.12
C LYS A 11 54.99 -12.73 -34.02
N GLN A 12 54.95 -13.96 -33.50
CA GLN A 12 54.02 -14.35 -32.43
C GLN A 12 54.34 -13.65 -31.10
N LYS A 13 55.61 -13.48 -30.75
CA LYS A 13 56.03 -12.71 -29.57
C LYS A 13 55.70 -11.22 -29.68
N VAL A 14 55.83 -10.64 -30.87
CA VAL A 14 55.45 -9.24 -31.12
C VAL A 14 53.94 -9.04 -30.99
N ILE A 15 53.13 -9.96 -31.53
CA ILE A 15 51.67 -9.90 -31.41
C ILE A 15 51.23 -10.02 -29.94
N ILE A 16 51.82 -10.96 -29.17
CA ILE A 16 51.53 -11.10 -27.74
C ILE A 16 51.90 -9.81 -26.98
N GLY A 17 53.05 -9.21 -27.31
CA GLY A 17 53.45 -7.93 -26.72
C GLY A 17 52.44 -6.80 -26.99
N ILE A 18 51.93 -6.71 -28.23
CA ILE A 18 50.92 -5.71 -28.60
C ILE A 18 49.61 -5.94 -27.84
N VAL A 19 49.16 -7.19 -27.72
CA VAL A 19 47.92 -7.53 -26.99
C VAL A 19 48.02 -7.17 -25.50
N ILE A 20 49.17 -7.41 -24.87
CA ILE A 20 49.41 -7.03 -23.46
C ILE A 20 49.35 -5.51 -23.29
N VAL A 21 49.94 -4.75 -24.22
CA VAL A 21 49.90 -3.28 -24.16
C VAL A 21 48.46 -2.76 -24.33
N ILE A 22 47.70 -3.33 -25.27
CA ILE A 22 46.28 -2.94 -25.46
C ILE A 22 45.45 -3.26 -24.21
N ALA A 23 45.64 -4.45 -23.62
CA ALA A 23 44.95 -4.82 -22.39
C ALA A 23 45.30 -3.88 -21.22
N ALA A 24 46.57 -3.46 -21.10
CA ALA A 24 47.00 -2.51 -20.09
C ALA A 24 46.38 -1.11 -20.29
N VAL A 25 46.26 -0.64 -21.54
CA VAL A 25 45.60 0.63 -21.85
C VAL A 25 44.09 0.57 -21.54
N LEU A 26 43.43 -0.53 -21.86
CA LEU A 26 42.01 -0.72 -21.55
C LEU A 26 41.77 -0.76 -20.03
N ALA A 27 42.60 -1.48 -19.28
CA ALA A 27 42.53 -1.49 -17.82
C ALA A 27 42.76 -0.11 -17.21
N ALA A 28 43.75 0.65 -17.70
CA ALA A 28 43.99 2.02 -17.25
C ALA A 28 42.81 2.95 -17.57
N SER A 29 42.18 2.80 -18.74
CA SER A 29 40.98 3.57 -19.10
C SER A 29 39.78 3.23 -18.22
N ALA A 30 39.59 1.96 -17.88
CA ALA A 30 38.52 1.52 -16.97
C ALA A 30 38.73 2.07 -15.55
N VAL A 31 39.98 2.11 -15.07
CA VAL A 31 40.32 2.72 -13.78
C VAL A 31 40.08 4.23 -13.80
N LEU A 32 40.42 4.93 -14.89
CA LEU A 32 40.17 6.36 -15.02
C LEU A 32 38.67 6.69 -15.09
N VAL A 33 37.88 5.87 -15.80
CA VAL A 33 36.42 5.99 -15.82
C VAL A 33 35.83 5.70 -14.44
N TYR A 34 36.31 4.66 -13.76
CA TYR A 34 35.89 4.32 -12.40
C TYR A 34 36.19 5.47 -11.42
N LEU A 35 37.41 6.00 -11.44
CA LEU A 35 37.80 7.13 -10.59
C LEU A 35 36.97 8.39 -10.91
N GLY A 36 36.77 8.72 -12.19
CA GLY A 36 35.94 9.86 -12.59
C GLY A 36 34.45 9.70 -12.31
N TYR A 37 33.95 8.46 -12.22
CA TYR A 37 32.57 8.17 -11.82
C TYR A 37 32.38 8.39 -10.30
N PHE A 38 33.35 7.96 -9.50
CA PHE A 38 33.31 8.13 -8.03
C PHE A 38 33.72 9.51 -7.55
N GLU A 39 34.48 10.29 -8.33
CA GLU A 39 34.82 11.69 -8.00
C GLU A 39 33.61 12.64 -8.16
N LYS A 40 32.52 12.16 -8.79
CA LYS A 40 31.27 12.92 -8.97
C LYS A 40 30.25 12.77 -7.85
N GLU A 41 30.48 11.86 -6.90
CA GLU A 41 29.73 11.82 -5.65
C GLU A 41 30.38 12.78 -4.64
N GLU A 42 30.28 14.09 -4.90
CA GLU A 42 30.44 15.06 -3.82
C GLU A 42 29.29 14.84 -2.83
N HIS A 43 29.63 14.29 -1.67
CA HIS A 43 28.79 14.38 -0.48
C HIS A 43 28.50 15.86 -0.21
N VAL A 44 27.33 16.33 -0.65
CA VAL A 44 26.76 17.57 -0.15
C VAL A 44 26.44 17.31 1.31
N GLU A 45 27.32 17.78 2.19
CA GLU A 45 27.06 17.84 3.62
C GLU A 45 25.88 18.82 3.79
N LYS A 46 24.65 18.29 3.80
CA LYS A 46 23.45 19.07 4.09
C LYS A 46 23.67 19.67 5.47
N THR A 47 23.85 20.98 5.52
CA THR A 47 23.89 21.73 6.78
C THR A 47 22.54 21.53 7.45
N THR A 48 22.44 20.59 8.39
CA THR A 48 21.22 20.36 9.16
C THR A 48 21.07 21.52 10.15
N ILE A 49 20.44 22.60 9.70
CA ILE A 49 19.69 23.45 10.62
C ILE A 49 18.72 22.48 11.31
N PRO A 50 18.64 22.44 12.66
CA PRO A 50 17.61 21.64 13.31
C PRO A 50 16.28 22.14 12.77
N LYS A 51 15.64 21.37 11.89
CA LYS A 51 14.26 21.62 11.48
C LYS A 51 13.47 21.53 12.78
N GLU A 52 12.89 22.64 13.20
CA GLU A 52 11.98 22.65 14.33
C GLU A 52 10.85 21.69 13.94
N ILE A 53 10.79 20.54 14.61
CA ILE A 53 9.77 19.53 14.32
C ILE A 53 8.47 20.06 14.91
N ASP A 54 7.47 20.22 14.07
CA ASP A 54 6.13 20.53 14.53
C ASP A 54 5.51 19.22 15.05
N ASP A 55 5.32 19.14 16.36
CA ASP A 55 4.82 17.93 17.02
C ASP A 55 3.29 17.86 17.11
N ARG A 56 2.60 18.88 16.59
CA ARG A 56 1.13 18.96 16.57
C ARG A 56 0.55 17.94 15.60
N VAL A 57 -0.61 17.39 15.94
CA VAL A 57 -1.28 16.35 15.14
C VAL A 57 -2.12 16.97 14.03
N SER A 58 -3.09 17.81 14.38
CA SER A 58 -4.02 18.46 13.45
C SER A 58 -4.44 19.84 13.96
N PRO A 59 -3.57 20.86 13.89
CA PRO A 59 -3.86 22.17 14.47
C PRO A 59 -4.80 23.04 13.63
N LEU A 60 -5.19 22.60 12.42
CA LEU A 60 -5.95 23.39 11.46
C LEU A 60 -7.45 23.07 11.44
N GLU A 61 -7.84 21.88 11.90
CA GLU A 61 -9.21 21.41 11.91
C GLU A 61 -9.44 20.45 13.09
N ASN A 62 -10.70 20.36 13.53
CA ASN A 62 -11.10 19.41 14.56
C ASN A 62 -10.78 17.97 14.14
N GLN A 63 -10.27 17.20 15.09
CA GLN A 63 -9.84 15.83 14.84
C GLN A 63 -11.04 14.86 14.81
N GLY A 64 -11.13 14.07 13.74
CA GLY A 64 -12.10 12.98 13.62
C GLY A 64 -11.48 11.79 12.91
N LEU A 65 -11.93 10.58 13.27
CA LEU A 65 -11.57 9.34 12.59
C LEU A 65 -12.75 8.86 11.75
N ILE A 66 -12.46 8.46 10.52
CA ILE A 66 -13.41 7.89 9.60
C ILE A 66 -12.97 6.47 9.27
N LEU A 67 -13.85 5.50 9.53
CA LEU A 67 -13.71 4.13 9.05
C LEU A 67 -14.74 3.91 7.95
N GLU A 68 -14.26 3.49 6.79
CA GLU A 68 -15.10 3.14 5.64
C GLU A 68 -14.92 1.65 5.33
N ILE A 69 -16.02 0.88 5.43
CA ILE A 69 -16.07 -0.51 4.99
C ILE A 69 -16.50 -0.52 3.53
N ASN A 70 -15.55 -0.75 2.62
CA ASN A 70 -15.79 -0.71 1.18
C ASN A 70 -16.46 -1.99 0.67
N ARG A 71 -16.01 -3.14 1.19
CA ARG A 71 -16.49 -4.45 0.72
C ARG A 71 -16.24 -5.52 1.76
N VAL A 72 -17.19 -6.42 1.93
CA VAL A 72 -17.10 -7.64 2.71
C VAL A 72 -17.50 -8.81 1.81
N ARG A 73 -16.59 -9.77 1.65
CA ARG A 73 -16.79 -10.97 0.85
C ARG A 73 -16.79 -12.19 1.75
N ASN A 74 -17.82 -13.03 1.63
CA ASN A 74 -17.86 -14.33 2.28
C ASN A 74 -17.06 -15.35 1.46
N ARG A 75 -16.11 -16.03 2.12
CA ARG A 75 -15.16 -16.94 1.45
C ARG A 75 -15.72 -18.33 1.19
N GLY A 76 -16.89 -18.66 1.73
CA GLY A 76 -17.51 -19.99 1.60
C GLY A 76 -18.17 -20.27 0.25
N LEU A 77 -18.24 -19.30 -0.67
CA LEU A 77 -18.91 -19.48 -1.96
C LEU A 77 -18.24 -20.55 -2.82
N LEU A 78 -16.90 -20.52 -2.91
CA LEU A 78 -16.16 -21.45 -3.75
C LEU A 78 -16.37 -22.90 -3.32
N ASP A 79 -16.27 -23.19 -2.02
CA ASP A 79 -16.53 -24.52 -1.46
C ASP A 79 -17.95 -25.02 -1.76
N LYS A 80 -18.94 -24.11 -1.73
CA LYS A 80 -20.34 -24.43 -2.04
C LYS A 80 -20.55 -24.70 -3.52
N LEU A 81 -19.82 -24.03 -4.41
CA LEU A 81 -19.84 -24.28 -5.86
C LEU A 81 -19.15 -25.60 -6.21
N MET A 82 -18.09 -25.96 -5.48
CA MET A 82 -17.36 -27.23 -5.65
C MET A 82 -18.10 -28.44 -5.06
N THR A 83 -19.10 -28.21 -4.21
CA THR A 83 -19.96 -29.27 -3.66
C THR A 83 -21.18 -29.49 -4.54
N PRO A 84 -21.49 -30.72 -4.98
CA PRO A 84 -22.69 -31.00 -5.77
C PRO A 84 -23.97 -30.55 -5.06
N GLY A 85 -24.78 -29.71 -5.73
CA GLY A 85 -26.07 -29.27 -5.20
C GLY A 85 -26.38 -27.81 -5.51
N ILE A 86 -27.28 -27.25 -4.72
CA ILE A 86 -27.76 -25.86 -4.85
C ILE A 86 -27.55 -25.04 -3.57
N SER A 87 -26.71 -25.51 -2.65
CA SER A 87 -26.45 -24.84 -1.37
C SER A 87 -25.83 -23.46 -1.54
N TRP A 88 -25.14 -23.19 -2.65
CA TRP A 88 -24.65 -21.85 -3.03
C TRP A 88 -25.78 -20.81 -3.19
N ARG A 89 -27.04 -21.24 -3.38
CA ARG A 89 -28.21 -20.34 -3.41
C ARG A 89 -28.63 -19.87 -2.01
N GLU A 90 -28.19 -20.57 -0.97
CA GLU A 90 -28.40 -20.15 0.41
C GLU A 90 -27.35 -19.08 0.76
N LYS A 91 -27.66 -17.85 0.36
CA LYS A 91 -26.79 -16.69 0.61
C LYS A 91 -26.60 -16.49 2.12
N PRO A 92 -25.36 -16.20 2.58
CA PRO A 92 -25.13 -15.87 3.98
C PRO A 92 -25.76 -14.51 4.30
N THR A 93 -26.03 -14.32 5.59
CA THR A 93 -26.50 -13.05 6.14
C THR A 93 -25.53 -12.62 7.23
N PHE A 94 -24.99 -11.42 7.13
CA PHE A 94 -23.97 -10.93 8.05
C PHE A 94 -24.10 -9.42 8.27
N TYR A 95 -23.41 -8.94 9.28
CA TYR A 95 -23.28 -7.52 9.65
C TYR A 95 -21.95 -7.34 10.40
N PHE A 96 -21.61 -6.11 10.76
CA PHE A 96 -20.41 -5.85 11.56
C PHE A 96 -20.70 -4.93 12.75
N ILE A 97 -19.87 -5.07 13.77
CA ILE A 97 -19.83 -4.18 14.92
C ILE A 97 -18.48 -3.49 14.89
N ILE A 98 -18.50 -2.17 14.85
CA ILE A 98 -17.31 -1.33 14.86
C ILE A 98 -17.17 -0.74 16.26
N THR A 99 -15.96 -0.76 16.80
CA THR A 99 -15.61 -0.02 18.02
C THR A 99 -14.43 0.87 17.71
N ILE A 100 -14.57 2.18 17.95
CA ILE A 100 -13.47 3.14 17.85
C ILE A 100 -13.25 3.69 19.26
N ASP A 101 -12.07 3.44 19.80
CA ASP A 101 -11.71 3.65 21.20
C ASP A 101 -12.72 3.01 22.16
N ASP A 102 -13.60 3.80 22.77
CA ASP A 102 -14.63 3.34 23.71
C ASP A 102 -16.07 3.41 23.13
N GLU A 103 -16.23 3.88 21.89
CA GLU A 103 -17.52 4.05 21.24
C GLU A 103 -17.84 2.88 20.30
N GLU A 104 -19.02 2.27 20.47
CA GLU A 104 -19.49 1.14 19.68
C GLU A 104 -20.58 1.57 18.69
N PHE A 105 -20.44 1.11 17.45
CA PHE A 105 -21.34 1.29 16.34
C PHE A 105 -21.77 -0.09 15.82
N ASP A 106 -23.03 -0.47 16.05
CA ASP A 106 -23.59 -1.74 15.59
C ASP A 106 -24.45 -1.54 14.33
N SER A 107 -23.92 -1.99 13.18
CA SER A 107 -24.58 -1.80 11.88
C SER A 107 -25.95 -2.51 11.79
N SER A 108 -26.21 -3.52 12.63
CA SER A 108 -27.49 -4.24 12.66
C SER A 108 -28.63 -3.42 13.26
N THR A 109 -28.32 -2.50 14.16
CA THR A 109 -29.29 -1.58 14.76
C THR A 109 -29.58 -0.38 13.85
N GLU A 110 -28.61 -0.04 13.01
CA GLU A 110 -28.61 1.05 12.03
C GLU A 110 -29.17 0.64 10.64
N GLN A 111 -29.72 -0.58 10.50
CA GLN A 111 -30.44 -1.15 9.34
C GLN A 111 -29.64 -1.95 8.29
N VAL A 112 -28.34 -2.24 8.49
CA VAL A 112 -27.54 -2.95 7.47
C VAL A 112 -27.29 -4.40 7.84
N LEU A 113 -28.21 -5.27 7.41
CA LEU A 113 -28.01 -6.73 7.33
C LEU A 113 -27.70 -7.11 5.88
N PHE A 114 -26.44 -7.35 5.59
CA PHE A 114 -26.00 -7.78 4.28
C PHE A 114 -26.50 -9.20 4.01
N THR A 115 -27.11 -9.41 2.84
CA THR A 115 -27.56 -10.74 2.39
C THR A 115 -26.99 -11.02 1.01
N GLY A 116 -25.88 -11.74 0.97
CA GLY A 116 -25.12 -11.96 -0.26
C GLY A 116 -23.80 -12.65 0.03
N TRP A 117 -23.13 -13.12 -1.02
CA TRP A 117 -21.76 -13.61 -0.89
C TRP A 117 -20.73 -12.46 -0.89
N ASP A 118 -21.18 -11.27 -1.25
CA ASP A 118 -20.35 -10.09 -1.47
C ASP A 118 -21.20 -8.84 -1.19
N SER A 119 -20.59 -7.82 -0.58
CA SER A 119 -21.23 -6.54 -0.28
C SER A 119 -20.80 -5.39 -1.18
N ILE A 120 -20.14 -5.66 -2.32
CA ILE A 120 -19.80 -4.62 -3.31
C ILE A 120 -21.01 -3.70 -3.58
N SER A 121 -20.76 -2.39 -3.70
CA SER A 121 -21.77 -1.32 -3.83
C SER A 121 -22.70 -1.13 -2.63
N GLN A 122 -22.32 -1.64 -1.46
CA GLN A 122 -23.01 -1.44 -0.19
C GLN A 122 -21.98 -0.98 0.86
N GLU A 123 -21.23 0.05 0.50
CA GLU A 123 -20.23 0.69 1.34
C GLU A 123 -20.90 1.28 2.59
N ASP A 124 -20.20 1.23 3.72
CA ASP A 124 -20.66 1.82 4.98
C ASP A 124 -19.57 2.68 5.62
N LYS A 125 -19.98 3.72 6.36
CA LYS A 125 -19.08 4.74 6.90
C LYS A 125 -19.44 5.09 8.33
N VAL A 126 -18.45 5.01 9.21
CA VAL A 126 -18.53 5.45 10.59
C VAL A 126 -17.60 6.64 10.77
N VAL A 127 -18.13 7.71 11.37
CA VAL A 127 -17.38 8.91 11.75
C VAL A 127 -17.36 8.99 13.27
N HIS A 128 -16.19 9.15 13.84
CA HIS A 128 -15.97 9.24 15.28
C HIS A 128 -15.21 10.54 15.62
N ASP A 129 -15.84 11.39 16.44
CA ASP A 129 -15.23 12.61 16.94
C ASP A 129 -14.08 12.24 17.90
N THR A 130 -12.87 12.75 17.63
CA THR A 130 -11.69 12.42 18.42
C THR A 130 -11.23 13.64 19.23
N PRO A 131 -10.71 13.49 20.46
CA PRO A 131 -10.06 14.57 21.17
C PRO A 131 -8.92 15.20 20.36
N GLU A 132 -8.83 16.52 20.38
CA GLU A 132 -7.73 17.25 19.75
C GLU A 132 -6.36 16.78 20.25
N GLU A 133 -5.40 16.70 19.33
CA GLU A 133 -4.01 16.28 19.60
C GLU A 133 -3.88 14.84 20.12
N GLN A 134 -4.93 14.02 20.02
CA GLN A 134 -4.84 12.59 20.28
C GLN A 134 -3.94 11.93 19.24
N ALA A 135 -2.87 11.28 19.68
CA ALA A 135 -1.89 10.70 18.76
C ALA A 135 -2.38 9.42 18.07
N LYS A 136 -3.24 8.63 18.73
CA LYS A 136 -3.67 7.31 18.27
C LYS A 136 -5.09 6.97 18.67
N SER A 137 -5.74 6.12 17.87
CA SER A 137 -7.03 5.49 18.20
C SER A 137 -6.99 4.00 17.91
N ASN A 138 -7.73 3.23 18.70
CA ASN A 138 -7.91 1.80 18.46
C ASN A 138 -9.22 1.58 17.71
N VAL A 139 -9.16 0.75 16.67
CA VAL A 139 -10.31 0.36 15.87
C VAL A 139 -10.48 -1.14 15.97
N LYS A 140 -11.70 -1.59 16.24
CA LYS A 140 -12.07 -3.00 16.24
C LYS A 140 -13.26 -3.21 15.31
N ILE A 141 -13.17 -4.18 14.41
CA ILE A 141 -14.24 -4.57 13.50
C ILE A 141 -14.57 -6.03 13.76
N VAL A 142 -15.80 -6.32 14.16
CA VAL A 142 -16.25 -7.69 14.46
C VAL A 142 -17.27 -8.12 13.41
N LEU A 143 -16.95 -9.18 12.67
CA LEU A 143 -17.81 -9.72 11.61
C LEU A 143 -18.76 -10.75 12.20
N MET A 144 -20.05 -10.47 12.11
CA MET A 144 -21.11 -11.28 12.71
C MET A 144 -21.92 -11.98 11.61
N GLU A 145 -22.02 -13.31 11.64
CA GLU A 145 -22.88 -14.07 10.75
C GLU A 145 -24.16 -14.53 11.46
N ARG A 146 -25.31 -14.25 10.84
CA ARG A 146 -26.63 -14.68 11.29
C ARG A 146 -27.00 -16.02 10.68
N VAL A 147 -26.94 -17.07 11.49
CA VAL A 147 -27.18 -18.46 11.05
C VAL A 147 -28.54 -18.97 11.52
N LYS A 148 -29.29 -19.63 10.63
CA LYS A 148 -30.55 -20.30 10.97
C LYS A 148 -30.30 -21.46 11.93
N ARG A 149 -31.11 -21.55 12.98
CA ARG A 149 -31.05 -22.60 14.00
C ARG A 149 -32.40 -23.30 14.19
N GLY A 150 -32.34 -24.61 14.45
CA GLY A 150 -33.49 -25.45 14.82
C GLY A 150 -34.20 -26.13 13.65
N LEU A 151 -34.97 -27.18 13.96
CA LEU A 151 -35.61 -28.11 13.00
C LEU A 151 -36.57 -27.47 11.97
N LEU A 152 -36.98 -26.22 12.17
CA LEU A 152 -37.92 -25.51 11.30
C LEU A 152 -37.38 -24.18 10.75
N GLY A 153 -36.12 -23.84 10.99
CA GLY A 153 -35.49 -22.61 10.46
C GLY A 153 -36.14 -21.29 10.91
N ARG A 154 -36.90 -21.30 12.02
CA ARG A 154 -37.61 -20.13 12.56
C ARG A 154 -36.82 -19.34 13.60
N LYS A 155 -35.64 -19.83 13.99
CA LYS A 155 -34.76 -19.16 14.94
C LYS A 155 -33.45 -18.84 14.26
N TYR A 156 -32.80 -17.79 14.75
CA TYR A 156 -31.49 -17.36 14.31
C TYR A 156 -30.55 -17.32 15.51
N THR A 157 -29.27 -17.47 15.25
CA THR A 157 -28.19 -17.21 16.19
C THR A 157 -27.14 -16.39 15.46
N ASP A 158 -26.61 -15.39 16.13
CA ASP A 158 -25.54 -14.56 15.59
C ASP A 158 -24.22 -15.09 16.15
N ILE A 159 -23.24 -15.26 15.27
CA ILE A 159 -21.96 -15.89 15.56
C ILE A 159 -20.86 -14.94 15.11
N GLU A 160 -19.96 -14.59 16.02
CA GLU A 160 -18.71 -13.90 15.67
C GLU A 160 -17.85 -14.82 14.81
N ARG A 161 -17.45 -14.33 13.63
CA ARG A 161 -16.70 -15.11 12.64
C ARG A 161 -15.24 -14.68 12.58
N ASP A 162 -15.02 -13.40 12.34
CA ASP A 162 -13.69 -12.81 12.24
C ASP A 162 -13.69 -11.50 13.05
N THR A 163 -12.52 -11.12 13.56
CA THR A 163 -12.31 -9.85 14.26
C THR A 163 -11.01 -9.23 13.73
N ILE A 164 -11.07 -7.93 13.42
CA ILE A 164 -9.95 -7.10 12.97
C ILE A 164 -9.68 -6.05 14.06
N GLN A 165 -8.43 -5.93 14.50
CA GLN A 165 -7.99 -4.94 15.47
C GLN A 165 -6.85 -4.11 14.89
N LEU A 166 -7.02 -2.79 14.89
CA LEU A 166 -6.09 -1.82 14.35
C LEU A 166 -5.79 -0.75 15.40
N THR A 167 -4.60 -0.17 15.33
CA THR A 167 -4.24 1.06 16.02
C THR A 167 -3.82 2.08 14.97
N TYR A 168 -4.65 3.10 14.77
CA TYR A 168 -4.42 4.21 13.86
C TYR A 168 -3.52 5.27 14.50
N ASP A 169 -2.64 5.87 13.72
CA ASP A 169 -1.70 6.93 14.13
C ASP A 169 -1.96 8.20 13.31
N TYR A 170 -2.47 9.24 13.99
CA TYR A 170 -2.96 10.45 13.35
C TYR A 170 -1.86 11.32 12.72
N ARG A 171 -0.60 11.10 13.11
CA ARG A 171 0.52 11.85 12.52
C ARG A 171 0.87 11.30 11.16
N THR A 172 0.85 9.98 11.03
CA THR A 172 1.28 9.27 9.82
C THR A 172 0.14 8.93 8.88
N GLY A 173 -1.12 8.94 9.36
CA GLY A 173 -2.27 8.49 8.57
C GLY A 173 -2.26 6.99 8.34
N ARG A 174 -1.47 6.26 9.15
CA ARG A 174 -1.26 4.83 9.04
C ARG A 174 -1.82 4.09 10.24
N TRP A 175 -2.06 2.80 10.06
CA TRP A 175 -2.40 1.92 11.16
C TRP A 175 -1.52 0.68 11.20
N THR A 176 -1.55 0.02 12.35
CA THR A 176 -0.90 -1.29 12.60
C THR A 176 -1.89 -2.23 13.28
N GLY A 177 -1.69 -3.54 13.21
CA GLY A 177 -2.51 -4.51 13.92
C GLY A 177 -2.68 -5.79 13.12
N ASP A 178 -3.93 -6.24 12.99
CA ASP A 178 -4.29 -7.38 12.15
C ASP A 178 -4.17 -7.09 10.64
N ASP A 179 -4.15 -5.80 10.25
CA ASP A 179 -3.75 -5.27 8.95
C ASP A 179 -2.74 -4.14 9.20
N PHE A 180 -1.75 -4.00 8.32
CA PHE A 180 -0.74 -2.95 8.41
C PHE A 180 -0.11 -2.66 7.05
N PHE A 181 0.58 -1.52 6.95
CA PHE A 181 1.27 -1.17 5.72
C PHE A 181 2.33 -2.21 5.34
N ASP A 182 2.29 -2.70 4.09
CA ASP A 182 3.21 -3.72 3.55
C ASP A 182 3.06 -5.12 4.19
N ASP A 183 1.83 -5.51 4.55
CA ASP A 183 1.48 -6.90 4.86
C ASP A 183 1.23 -7.75 3.60
N ASN A 184 0.98 -9.06 3.79
CA ASN A 184 0.94 -10.00 2.66
C ASN A 184 -0.36 -9.96 1.85
N ASP A 185 -1.46 -9.49 2.45
CA ASP A 185 -2.75 -9.32 1.80
C ASP A 185 -2.97 -7.88 1.28
N GLY A 186 -2.08 -6.96 1.63
CA GLY A 186 -2.02 -5.59 1.15
C GLY A 186 -2.74 -4.62 2.10
N TYR A 187 -2.45 -3.33 1.98
CA TYR A 187 -2.92 -2.33 2.92
C TYR A 187 -4.43 -1.99 2.79
N GLY A 188 -5.18 -2.07 3.89
CA GLY A 188 -6.64 -1.84 3.91
C GLY A 188 -7.43 -3.02 3.37
N HIS A 189 -6.86 -4.22 3.47
CA HIS A 189 -7.42 -5.45 2.98
C HIS A 189 -7.07 -6.61 3.91
N TYR A 190 -8.10 -7.14 4.58
CA TYR A 190 -7.96 -8.24 5.53
C TYR A 190 -8.52 -9.54 4.97
N VAL A 191 -7.74 -10.62 5.01
CA VAL A 191 -8.16 -11.98 4.64
C VAL A 191 -8.31 -12.87 5.88
N GLY A 192 -9.53 -12.97 6.40
CA GLY A 192 -9.88 -13.81 7.57
C GLY A 192 -10.16 -15.28 7.23
N GLU A 193 -10.72 -16.03 8.20
CA GLU A 193 -11.12 -17.43 7.97
C GLU A 193 -12.41 -17.48 7.14
N TYR A 194 -13.42 -16.70 7.52
CA TYR A 194 -14.76 -16.74 6.94
C TYR A 194 -15.03 -15.60 5.96
N PHE A 195 -14.45 -14.43 6.23
CA PHE A 195 -14.65 -13.21 5.49
C PHE A 195 -13.33 -12.62 4.99
N GLU A 196 -13.47 -11.76 4.01
CA GLU A 196 -12.42 -10.91 3.46
C GLU A 196 -13.00 -9.50 3.37
N VAL A 197 -12.24 -8.50 3.79
CA VAL A 197 -12.74 -7.15 4.04
C VAL A 197 -11.80 -6.14 3.42
N TRP A 198 -12.34 -5.23 2.59
CA TRP A 198 -11.65 -4.04 2.11
C TRP A 198 -12.19 -2.84 2.87
N PHE A 199 -11.30 -2.03 3.43
CA PHE A 199 -11.67 -0.90 4.24
C PHE A 199 -10.62 0.23 4.11
N ASN A 200 -11.02 1.44 4.48
CA ASN A 200 -10.11 2.56 4.63
C ASN A 200 -10.29 3.14 6.05
N VAL A 201 -9.18 3.50 6.69
CA VAL A 201 -9.19 4.33 7.89
C VAL A 201 -8.47 5.63 7.56
N TYR A 202 -9.13 6.76 7.74
CA TYR A 202 -8.55 8.06 7.49
C TYR A 202 -9.10 9.08 8.48
N GLN A 203 -8.50 10.25 8.53
CA GLN A 203 -8.89 11.31 9.45
C GLN A 203 -9.41 12.54 8.70
N THR A 204 -9.99 13.47 9.45
CA THR A 204 -10.25 14.81 8.94
C THR A 204 -8.94 15.50 8.55
N ASP A 205 -8.94 16.15 7.39
CA ASP A 205 -7.82 16.84 6.77
C ASP A 205 -8.28 18.19 6.21
N TYR A 206 -7.45 19.20 6.33
CA TYR A 206 -7.89 20.59 6.14
C TYR A 206 -8.19 20.94 4.67
N ASP A 207 -7.41 20.40 3.74
CA ASP A 207 -7.52 20.64 2.30
C ASP A 207 -8.09 19.45 1.52
N HIS A 208 -8.38 18.33 2.20
CA HIS A 208 -9.04 17.14 1.66
C HIS A 208 -8.22 16.34 0.63
N ASP A 209 -6.90 16.29 0.80
CA ASP A 209 -5.97 15.55 -0.06
C ASP A 209 -5.62 14.12 0.46
N TYR A 210 -6.19 13.73 1.60
CA TYR A 210 -5.99 12.50 2.37
C TYR A 210 -4.63 12.34 3.05
N ILE A 211 -3.82 13.40 3.12
CA ILE A 211 -2.51 13.40 3.77
C ILE A 211 -2.60 14.16 5.10
N PRO A 212 -2.16 13.56 6.22
CA PRO A 212 -2.18 14.24 7.52
C PRO A 212 -1.29 15.48 7.57
N TYR A 213 -1.78 16.54 8.22
CA TYR A 213 -1.01 17.76 8.54
C TYR A 213 0.43 17.47 8.99
N TRP A 214 0.61 16.57 9.96
CA TRP A 214 1.94 16.25 10.48
C TRP A 214 2.85 15.66 9.41
N THR A 215 2.29 14.78 8.55
CA THR A 215 3.02 14.16 7.44
C THR A 215 3.44 15.20 6.42
N GLU A 216 2.53 16.09 6.05
CA GLU A 216 2.83 17.18 5.13
C GLU A 216 3.96 18.08 5.65
N VAL A 217 3.87 18.55 6.89
CA VAL A 217 4.85 19.48 7.45
C VAL A 217 6.21 18.81 7.70
N ASN A 218 6.20 17.58 8.24
CA ASN A 218 7.41 16.94 8.75
C ASN A 218 8.06 15.97 7.76
N VAL A 219 7.27 15.29 6.92
CA VAL A 219 7.74 14.26 5.99
C VAL A 219 7.85 14.81 4.56
N LEU A 220 6.74 15.27 3.98
CA LEU A 220 6.67 15.66 2.56
C LEU A 220 7.21 17.08 2.31
N GLY A 221 7.02 17.99 3.26
CA GLY A 221 7.30 19.41 3.10
C GLY A 221 6.28 20.14 2.20
N THR A 222 5.06 19.62 2.09
CA THR A 222 3.91 20.23 1.38
C THR A 222 3.22 21.28 2.27
N ASP A 223 2.30 22.06 1.68
CA ASP A 223 1.53 23.07 2.39
C ASP A 223 0.17 22.49 2.78
N PRO A 224 -0.14 22.27 4.08
CA PRO A 224 -1.35 21.58 4.55
C PRO A 224 -2.65 22.39 4.41
N MET A 225 -2.62 23.41 3.56
CA MET A 225 -3.74 24.27 3.20
C MET A 225 -4.03 24.22 1.69
N VAL A 226 -3.35 23.35 0.95
CA VAL A 226 -3.36 23.31 -0.50
C VAL A 226 -3.46 21.85 -0.96
N ASP A 227 -4.65 21.48 -1.45
CA ASP A 227 -4.88 20.18 -2.08
C ASP A 227 -3.90 19.95 -3.24
N ASP A 228 -2.92 19.08 -2.98
CA ASP A 228 -1.93 18.63 -3.95
C ASP A 228 -2.08 17.14 -4.28
N SER A 229 -3.23 16.55 -3.97
CA SER A 229 -3.52 15.12 -4.15
C SER A 229 -3.32 14.61 -5.57
N LYS A 230 -3.56 15.49 -6.54
CA LYS A 230 -3.46 15.23 -7.99
C LYS A 230 -2.18 15.79 -8.62
N SER A 231 -1.31 16.38 -7.81
CA SER A 231 -0.01 16.84 -8.30
C SER A 231 0.89 15.65 -8.60
N ASP A 232 1.83 15.86 -9.50
CA ASP A 232 2.87 14.90 -9.89
C ASP A 232 4.19 15.69 -9.91
N PRO A 233 4.81 15.90 -8.73
CA PRO A 233 5.95 16.82 -8.58
C PRO A 233 7.17 16.39 -9.39
N ASP A 234 7.40 15.08 -9.50
CA ASP A 234 8.55 14.49 -10.17
C ASP A 234 8.30 14.10 -11.63
N ASN A 235 7.05 14.20 -12.09
CA ASN A 235 6.57 13.93 -13.45
C ASN A 235 6.77 12.48 -13.90
N ASP A 236 6.56 11.53 -12.99
CA ASP A 236 6.64 10.10 -13.29
C ASP A 236 5.30 9.47 -13.70
N GLY A 237 4.21 10.25 -13.61
CA GLY A 237 2.88 9.91 -14.07
C GLY A 237 1.93 9.40 -12.99
N ILE A 238 2.35 9.37 -11.73
CA ILE A 238 1.52 9.00 -10.58
C ILE A 238 1.30 10.21 -9.66
N PRO A 239 0.10 10.38 -9.06
CA PRO A 239 -0.15 11.51 -8.16
C PRO A 239 0.36 11.34 -6.73
N THR A 240 0.64 12.47 -6.06
CA THR A 240 1.12 12.58 -4.67
C THR A 240 0.38 11.67 -3.70
N THR A 241 -0.95 11.71 -3.62
CA THR A 241 -1.71 10.91 -2.65
C THR A 241 -1.57 9.42 -2.91
N TRP A 242 -1.49 8.99 -4.17
CA TRP A 242 -1.32 7.57 -4.49
C TRP A 242 0.08 7.10 -4.10
N GLU A 243 1.10 7.87 -4.47
CA GLU A 243 2.48 7.56 -4.09
C GLU A 243 2.63 7.50 -2.58
N TRP A 244 2.15 8.54 -1.88
CA TRP A 244 2.14 8.56 -0.43
C TRP A 244 1.42 7.34 0.14
N LYS A 245 0.19 7.02 -0.31
CA LYS A 245 -0.60 5.88 0.16
C LYS A 245 0.16 4.55 0.02
N TRP A 246 0.92 4.37 -1.05
CA TRP A 246 1.69 3.15 -1.31
C TRP A 246 3.16 3.23 -0.91
N GLY A 247 3.57 4.28 -0.20
CA GLY A 247 4.91 4.41 0.38
C GLY A 247 6.01 4.78 -0.62
N TYR A 248 5.64 5.29 -1.79
CA TYR A 248 6.55 6.01 -2.69
C TYR A 248 6.74 7.45 -2.21
N ASP A 249 7.86 8.06 -2.58
CA ASP A 249 8.18 9.46 -2.28
C ASP A 249 7.74 10.33 -3.48
N PRO A 250 6.72 11.20 -3.34
CA PRO A 250 6.18 12.00 -4.45
C PRO A 250 7.15 12.96 -5.14
N PHE A 251 8.36 13.11 -4.59
CA PHE A 251 9.40 13.98 -5.13
C PHE A 251 10.57 13.20 -5.74
N VAL A 252 10.45 11.88 -5.85
CA VAL A 252 11.51 10.98 -6.33
C VAL A 252 10.98 10.06 -7.42
N TRP A 253 11.36 10.40 -8.66
CA TRP A 253 10.94 9.69 -9.86
C TRP A 253 11.09 8.17 -9.75
N ASN A 254 10.00 7.45 -10.02
CA ASN A 254 9.97 5.99 -10.14
C ASN A 254 9.49 5.56 -11.54
N ASN A 255 9.95 4.40 -12.00
CA ASN A 255 9.50 3.87 -13.30
C ASN A 255 8.15 3.14 -13.18
N HIS A 256 7.10 3.82 -12.69
CA HIS A 256 5.78 3.21 -12.43
C HIS A 256 5.13 2.55 -13.66
N ALA A 257 5.57 2.91 -14.86
CA ALA A 257 5.15 2.26 -16.11
C ALA A 257 5.70 0.82 -16.28
N GLN A 258 6.68 0.41 -15.47
CA GLN A 258 7.33 -0.91 -15.52
C GLN A 258 7.54 -1.54 -14.15
N LEU A 259 7.08 -0.89 -13.08
CA LEU A 259 7.11 -1.43 -11.72
C LEU A 259 5.87 -2.30 -11.52
N ASP A 260 6.11 -3.54 -11.12
CA ASP A 260 5.13 -4.58 -10.79
C ASP A 260 5.70 -5.31 -9.55
N PRO A 261 5.49 -4.75 -8.34
CA PRO A 261 6.12 -5.27 -7.12
C PRO A 261 5.63 -6.66 -6.70
N ASP A 262 4.36 -6.99 -6.92
CA ASP A 262 3.75 -8.28 -6.56
C ASP A 262 3.83 -9.35 -7.68
N ILE A 263 4.26 -8.95 -8.87
CA ILE A 263 4.53 -9.83 -10.01
C ILE A 263 3.26 -10.54 -10.48
N ASP A 264 2.13 -9.84 -10.42
CA ASP A 264 0.87 -10.35 -10.96
C ASP A 264 0.72 -10.03 -12.46
N GLY A 265 1.47 -9.06 -12.97
CA GLY A 265 1.46 -8.62 -14.36
C GLY A 265 0.68 -7.32 -14.62
N ILE A 266 0.30 -6.60 -13.55
CA ILE A 266 -0.29 -5.26 -13.59
C ILE A 266 0.74 -4.27 -13.03
N TYR A 267 1.15 -3.30 -13.85
CA TYR A 267 2.13 -2.30 -13.41
C TYR A 267 1.48 -1.21 -12.54
N ASN A 268 2.25 -0.51 -11.70
CA ASN A 268 1.76 0.57 -10.84
C ASN A 268 0.87 1.62 -11.55
N THR A 269 1.20 1.98 -12.79
CA THR A 269 0.35 2.90 -13.59
C THR A 269 -1.05 2.35 -13.89
N GLN A 270 -1.17 1.03 -14.03
CA GLN A 270 -2.44 0.33 -14.25
C GLN A 270 -3.16 0.11 -12.92
N GLU A 271 -2.42 -0.25 -11.87
CA GLU A 271 -2.90 -0.32 -10.49
C GLU A 271 -3.57 1.00 -10.06
N TYR A 272 -2.90 2.14 -10.31
CA TYR A 272 -3.47 3.46 -10.08
C TYR A 272 -4.80 3.67 -10.82
N GLN A 273 -4.86 3.31 -12.11
CA GLN A 273 -6.08 3.42 -12.90
C GLN A 273 -7.18 2.47 -12.42
N MET A 274 -6.80 1.39 -11.75
CA MET A 274 -7.71 0.34 -11.27
C MET A 274 -8.04 0.44 -9.78
N ALA A 275 -7.57 1.48 -9.09
CA ALA A 275 -7.74 1.64 -7.64
C ALA A 275 -9.21 1.59 -7.18
N GLU A 276 -10.16 2.09 -8.00
CA GLU A 276 -11.61 1.99 -7.73
C GLU A 276 -12.14 0.54 -7.67
N TRP A 277 -11.40 -0.41 -8.24
CA TRP A 277 -11.69 -1.84 -8.19
C TRP A 277 -10.82 -2.61 -7.19
N PHE A 278 -10.26 -1.90 -6.21
CA PHE A 278 -9.44 -2.44 -5.12
C PHE A 278 -8.09 -3.01 -5.56
N ALA A 279 -7.60 -2.56 -6.72
CA ALA A 279 -6.26 -2.88 -7.19
C ALA A 279 -5.21 -2.28 -6.25
N ASN A 280 -4.18 -3.05 -5.93
CA ASN A 280 -3.09 -2.65 -5.04
C ASN A 280 -1.74 -3.18 -5.54
N PRO A 281 -0.70 -2.33 -5.59
CA PRO A 281 0.61 -2.66 -6.17
C PRO A 281 1.45 -3.70 -5.41
N PHE A 282 0.97 -4.22 -4.29
CA PHE A 282 1.70 -5.16 -3.43
C PHE A 282 0.91 -6.44 -3.15
N ARG A 283 -0.23 -6.67 -3.81
CA ARG A 283 -1.01 -7.90 -3.67
C ARG A 283 -1.40 -8.43 -5.04
N GLN A 284 -1.23 -9.74 -5.22
CA GLN A 284 -1.61 -10.37 -6.48
C GLN A 284 -3.12 -10.30 -6.71
N ASP A 285 -3.54 -9.49 -7.67
CA ASP A 285 -4.93 -9.32 -8.07
C ASP A 285 -5.35 -10.33 -9.15
N ILE A 286 -4.38 -10.91 -9.88
CA ILE A 286 -4.60 -11.89 -10.97
C ILE A 286 -3.85 -13.22 -10.86
#